data_AF-A0A7J2SQB9-F1
#
_entry.id   AF-A0A7J2SQB9-F1
#
_cell.length_a   1.000
_cell.length_b   1.000
_cell.length_c   1.000
_cell.angle_alpha   90.00
_cell.angle_beta   90.00
_cell.angle_gamma   90.00
#
_symmetry.space_group_name_H-M   'P 1'
#
loop_
_entity.id
_entity.type
_entity.pdbx_description
1 polymer ?
#
loop_
_entity_poly.entity_id
_entity_poly.type
_entity_poly.pdbx_seq_one_letter_code
_entity_poly.pdbx_strand_id
1 'polypeptide(L)'
;MIKGNRKDEVDQQIKRVKSLASMNKELELWIKEMEEKKKLKETVKESKKRRKPQGKCEICKARDAKFICIKCNRVVCASCYFNIVGLCQKCISKDVVEQWKQKNLDWGNILGIEWID
;
A
#
# COMPACT_ATOMS: atom_id res chain seq x y z
N MET A 1 25.51 3.52 -7.90
CA MET A 1 24.31 2.87 -7.32
C MET A 1 23.88 3.68 -6.11
N ILE A 2 22.85 4.52 -6.26
CA ILE A 2 22.35 5.37 -5.17
C ILE A 2 21.69 4.44 -4.15
N LYS A 3 22.35 4.20 -3.01
CA LYS A 3 21.73 3.52 -1.87
C LYS A 3 20.67 4.47 -1.32
N GLY A 4 19.43 4.36 -1.82
CA GLY A 4 18.29 5.06 -1.25
C GLY A 4 18.23 4.76 0.24
N ASN A 5 18.31 5.81 1.06
CA ASN A 5 18.32 5.69 2.50
C ASN A 5 16.99 5.09 2.95
N ARG A 6 17.01 4.01 3.72
CA ARG A 6 15.81 3.26 4.16
C ARG A 6 14.79 4.14 4.91
N LYS A 7 15.26 5.25 5.48
CA LYS A 7 14.46 6.29 6.13
C LYS A 7 13.61 7.06 5.11
N ASP A 8 14.22 7.54 4.03
CA ASP A 8 13.57 8.28 2.94
C ASP A 8 12.47 7.47 2.27
N GLU A 9 12.67 6.17 2.04
CA GLU A 9 11.62 5.33 1.45
C GLU A 9 10.38 5.18 2.35
N VAL A 10 10.57 5.11 3.67
CA VAL A 10 9.46 4.97 4.64
C VAL A 10 8.64 6.26 4.68
N ASP A 11 9.31 7.41 4.73
CA ASP A 11 8.65 8.71 4.71
C ASP A 11 7.90 8.94 3.38
N GLN A 12 8.47 8.53 2.24
CA GLN A 12 7.76 8.56 0.95
C GLN A 12 6.53 7.67 0.91
N GLN A 13 6.61 6.44 1.44
CA GLN A 13 5.47 5.53 1.49
C GLN A 13 4.35 6.09 2.39
N ILE A 14 4.70 6.69 3.54
CA ILE A 14 3.72 7.34 4.42
C ILE A 14 3.02 8.50 3.71
N LYS A 15 3.77 9.34 2.99
CA LYS A 15 3.20 10.45 2.21
C LYS A 15 2.17 9.95 1.19
N ARG A 16 2.48 8.86 0.48
CA ARG A 16 1.57 8.25 -0.50
C ARG A 16 0.31 7.66 0.15
N VAL A 17 0.46 6.97 1.29
CA VAL A 17 -0.66 6.42 2.06
C VAL A 17 -1.58 7.54 2.59
N LYS A 18 -1.02 8.64 3.08
CA LYS A 18 -1.78 9.83 3.50
C LYS A 18 -2.51 10.50 2.34
N SER A 19 -1.84 10.65 1.20
CA SER A 19 -2.46 11.22 0.00
C SER A 19 -3.66 10.40 -0.49
N LEU A 20 -3.63 9.07 -0.31
CA LEU A 20 -4.72 8.19 -0.68
C LEU A 20 -5.89 8.23 0.33
N ALA A 21 -5.60 8.50 1.59
CA ALA A 21 -6.58 8.50 2.66
C ALA A 21 -7.65 9.59 2.51
N SER A 22 -7.34 10.71 1.84
CA SER A 22 -8.32 11.77 1.54
C SER A 22 -9.55 11.25 0.76
N MET A 23 -9.40 10.14 0.03
CA MET A 23 -10.47 9.51 -0.74
C MET A 23 -11.06 8.28 -0.03
N ASN A 24 -10.51 7.87 1.12
CA ASN A 24 -10.94 6.68 1.85
C ASN A 24 -11.06 6.97 3.36
N LYS A 25 -12.28 7.22 3.81
CA LYS A 25 -12.60 7.53 5.21
C LYS A 25 -12.12 6.44 6.20
N GLU A 26 -12.20 5.17 5.84
CA GLU A 26 -11.70 4.08 6.69
C GLU A 26 -10.17 4.13 6.82
N LEU A 27 -9.48 4.41 5.72
CA LEU A 27 -8.03 4.56 5.72
C LEU A 27 -7.61 5.83 6.47
N GLU A 28 -8.35 6.92 6.34
CA GLU A 28 -8.10 8.17 7.06
C GLU A 28 -8.19 7.99 8.57
N LEU A 29 -9.25 7.34 9.06
CA LEU A 29 -9.43 7.05 10.48
C LEU A 29 -8.30 6.16 11.00
N TRP A 30 -7.92 5.14 10.23
CA TRP A 30 -6.78 4.28 10.60
C TRP A 30 -5.47 5.07 10.69
N ILE A 31 -5.19 5.98 9.74
CA ILE A 31 -3.97 6.80 9.79
C ILE A 31 -3.99 7.68 11.04
N LYS A 32 -5.09 8.38 11.33
CA LYS A 32 -5.20 9.23 12.52
C LYS A 32 -4.91 8.44 13.80
N GLU A 33 -5.54 7.28 13.95
CA GLU A 33 -5.31 6.41 15.11
C GLU A 33 -3.83 5.99 15.24
N MET A 34 -3.18 5.68 14.11
CA MET A 34 -1.78 5.28 14.09
C MET A 34 -0.81 6.44 14.35
N GLU A 35 -1.19 7.68 14.01
CA GLU A 35 -0.44 8.90 14.32
C GLU A 35 -0.55 9.27 15.79
N GLU A 36 -1.76 9.20 16.37
CA GLU A 36 -1.99 9.40 17.81
C GLU A 36 -1.18 8.39 18.64
N LYS A 37 -1.17 7.13 18.20
CA LYS A 37 -0.36 6.06 18.81
C LYS A 37 1.14 6.19 18.50
N LYS A 38 1.57 7.14 17.64
CA LYS A 38 2.95 7.30 17.13
C LYS A 38 3.54 6.03 16.47
N LYS A 39 2.68 5.11 16.03
CA LYS A 39 3.04 3.78 15.49
C LYS A 39 3.02 3.68 13.97
N LEU A 40 2.60 4.72 13.26
CA LEU A 40 2.52 4.69 11.80
C LEU A 40 3.87 4.38 11.13
N LYS A 41 4.95 5.05 11.57
CA LYS A 41 6.32 4.82 11.06
C LYS A 41 6.80 3.41 11.37
N GLU A 42 6.53 2.90 12.57
CA GLU A 42 6.93 1.56 12.97
C GLU A 42 6.20 0.49 12.16
N THR A 43 4.90 0.66 11.93
CA THR A 43 4.08 -0.27 11.15
C THR A 43 4.57 -0.39 9.71
N VAL A 44 4.90 0.74 9.07
CA VAL A 44 5.47 0.74 7.73
C VAL A 44 6.86 0.08 7.72
N LYS A 45 7.73 0.40 8.68
CA LYS A 45 9.05 -0.25 8.81
C LYS A 45 8.94 -1.76 9.03
N GLU A 46 8.02 -2.19 9.88
CA GLU A 46 7.84 -3.58 10.23
C GLU A 46 7.29 -4.38 9.06
N SER A 47 6.37 -3.81 8.28
CA SER A 47 5.87 -4.45 7.05
C SER A 47 7.00 -4.79 6.05
N LYS A 48 8.03 -3.93 5.94
CA LYS A 48 9.22 -4.19 5.12
C LYS A 48 10.14 -5.28 5.69
N LYS A 49 10.03 -5.62 6.97
CA LYS A 49 10.79 -6.70 7.63
C LYS A 49 10.06 -8.05 7.60
N ARG A 50 8.79 -8.10 7.17
CA ARG A 50 7.98 -9.31 7.26
C ARG A 50 8.48 -10.42 6.35
N ARG A 51 8.20 -11.66 6.80
CA ARG A 51 8.54 -12.91 6.11
C ARG A 51 8.01 -12.90 4.67
N LYS A 52 8.66 -13.70 3.80
CA LYS A 52 8.18 -13.90 2.43
C LYS A 52 6.73 -14.39 2.46
N PRO A 53 5.80 -13.75 1.74
CA PRO A 53 4.43 -14.25 1.60
C PRO A 53 4.46 -15.63 0.95
N GLN A 54 3.62 -16.52 1.45
CA GLN A 54 3.51 -17.90 0.99
C GLN A 54 2.04 -18.26 0.79
N GLY A 55 1.79 -19.27 -0.05
CA GLY A 55 0.45 -19.76 -0.36
C GLY A 55 -0.31 -18.92 -1.39
N LYS A 56 -1.63 -19.14 -1.45
CA LYS A 56 -2.53 -18.44 -2.38
C LYS A 56 -2.99 -17.09 -1.81
N CYS A 57 -3.33 -16.18 -2.71
CA CYS A 57 -3.90 -14.88 -2.40
C CYS A 57 -5.18 -15.03 -1.55
N GLU A 58 -5.22 -14.41 -0.38
CA GLU A 58 -6.38 -14.48 0.52
C GLU A 58 -7.63 -13.74 -0.03
N ILE A 59 -7.47 -12.92 -1.08
CA ILE A 59 -8.58 -12.20 -1.72
C ILE A 59 -9.20 -13.02 -2.85
N CYS A 60 -8.41 -13.40 -3.86
CA CYS A 60 -8.94 -14.06 -5.06
C CYS A 60 -8.79 -15.58 -5.04
N LYS A 61 -7.95 -16.14 -4.16
CA LYS A 61 -7.59 -17.57 -4.06
C LYS A 61 -7.03 -18.23 -5.33
N ALA A 62 -7.01 -17.54 -6.47
CA ALA A 62 -6.56 -18.07 -7.76
C ALA A 62 -5.04 -18.00 -7.95
N ARG A 63 -4.41 -16.88 -7.54
CA ARG A 63 -2.99 -16.59 -7.78
C ARG A 63 -2.16 -16.73 -6.52
N ASP A 64 -0.87 -17.01 -6.67
CA ASP A 64 0.07 -17.07 -5.55
C ASP A 64 0.27 -15.69 -4.91
N ALA A 65 0.35 -15.68 -3.58
CA ALA A 65 0.58 -14.49 -2.81
C ALA A 65 2.03 -14.03 -2.94
N LYS A 66 2.21 -12.74 -3.22
CA LYS A 66 3.54 -12.11 -3.41
C LYS A 66 3.77 -10.92 -2.48
N PHE A 67 2.73 -10.42 -1.80
CA PHE A 67 2.79 -9.22 -0.97
C PHE A 67 1.98 -9.36 0.32
N ILE A 68 2.30 -8.53 1.33
CA ILE A 68 1.61 -8.48 2.61
C ILE A 68 1.04 -7.07 2.82
N CYS A 69 -0.27 -6.96 3.05
CA CYS A 69 -0.92 -5.68 3.35
C CYS A 69 -0.38 -5.06 4.66
N ILE A 70 0.01 -3.80 4.65
CA ILE A 70 0.51 -3.11 5.86
C ILE A 70 -0.59 -2.87 6.91
N LYS A 71 -1.85 -2.71 6.47
CA LYS A 71 -3.00 -2.42 7.35
C LYS A 71 -3.60 -3.69 7.96
N CYS A 72 -3.88 -4.70 7.13
CA CYS A 72 -4.63 -5.88 7.54
C CYS A 72 -3.84 -7.19 7.51
N ASN A 73 -2.54 -7.14 7.20
CA ASN A 73 -1.61 -8.27 7.20
C ASN A 73 -1.93 -9.42 6.23
N ARG A 74 -2.95 -9.28 5.38
CA ARG A 74 -3.30 -10.32 4.39
C ARG A 74 -2.16 -10.54 3.39
N VAL A 75 -1.89 -11.80 3.06
CA VAL A 75 -1.02 -12.24 1.96
C VAL A 75 -1.83 -12.24 0.66
N VAL A 76 -1.36 -11.47 -0.32
CA VAL A 76 -2.12 -11.20 -1.55
C VAL A 76 -1.24 -11.28 -2.80
N CYS A 77 -1.85 -11.64 -3.93
CA CYS A 77 -1.18 -11.62 -5.23
C CYS A 77 -0.98 -10.18 -5.73
N ALA A 78 -0.09 -10.01 -6.72
CA ALA A 78 0.20 -8.72 -7.34
C ALA A 78 -1.06 -7.94 -7.74
N SER A 79 -2.02 -8.57 -8.40
CA SER A 79 -3.22 -7.85 -8.88
C SER A 79 -4.25 -7.51 -7.79
N CYS A 80 -4.07 -8.00 -6.56
CA CYS A 80 -4.92 -7.67 -5.42
C CYS A 80 -4.20 -6.73 -4.43
N TYR A 81 -3.00 -6.27 -4.80
CA TYR A 81 -2.11 -5.46 -3.98
C TYR A 81 -1.71 -4.18 -4.71
N PHE A 82 -1.65 -3.09 -3.98
CA PHE A 82 -1.21 -1.80 -4.47
C PHE A 82 0.19 -1.54 -3.93
N ASN A 83 1.21 -1.94 -4.70
CA ASN A 83 2.63 -1.85 -4.33
C ASN A 83 3.05 -0.48 -3.81
N ILE A 84 2.53 0.58 -4.44
CA ILE A 84 2.93 1.96 -4.17
C ILE A 84 2.56 2.42 -2.76
N VAL A 85 1.40 1.96 -2.26
CA VAL A 85 0.89 2.32 -0.92
C VAL A 85 1.05 1.18 0.10
N GLY A 86 1.27 -0.04 -0.38
CA GLY A 86 1.44 -1.23 0.45
C GLY A 86 0.12 -1.82 0.98
N LEU A 87 -1.00 -1.57 0.29
CA LEU A 87 -2.34 -1.94 0.75
C LEU A 87 -2.99 -2.95 -0.19
N CYS A 88 -3.87 -3.80 0.35
CA CYS A 88 -4.69 -4.68 -0.48
C CYS A 88 -6.01 -4.02 -0.90
N GLN A 89 -6.65 -4.58 -1.93
CA GLN A 89 -7.97 -4.13 -2.43
C GLN A 89 -9.11 -4.15 -1.42
N LYS A 90 -8.98 -4.87 -0.31
CA LYS A 90 -9.98 -4.84 0.76
C LYS A 90 -9.77 -3.69 1.75
N CYS A 91 -8.59 -3.09 1.77
CA CYS A 91 -8.25 -1.94 2.62
C CYS A 91 -8.41 -0.60 1.92
N ILE A 92 -8.64 -0.63 0.60
CA ILE A 92 -8.98 0.53 -0.21
C ILE A 92 -10.45 0.38 -0.57
N SER A 93 -11.26 1.42 -0.32
CA SER A 93 -12.69 1.41 -0.68
C SER A 93 -12.88 1.08 -2.16
N LYS A 94 -13.94 0.33 -2.49
CA LYS A 94 -14.26 -0.04 -3.88
C LYS A 94 -14.35 1.19 -4.78
N ASP A 95 -14.97 2.27 -4.30
CA ASP A 95 -15.08 3.54 -5.01
C ASP A 95 -13.69 4.11 -5.37
N VAL A 96 -12.74 4.08 -4.44
CA VAL A 96 -11.35 4.52 -4.70
C VAL A 96 -10.64 3.58 -5.67
N VAL A 97 -10.87 2.27 -5.57
CA VAL A 97 -10.32 1.29 -6.52
C VAL A 97 -10.92 1.47 -7.92
N GLU A 98 -12.20 1.81 -8.03
CA GLU A 98 -12.88 2.04 -9.30
C GLU A 98 -12.49 3.39 -9.90
N GLN A 99 -12.41 4.46 -9.11
CA GLN A 99 -11.82 5.72 -9.53
C GLN A 99 -10.35 5.57 -9.93
N TRP A 100 -9.59 4.67 -9.28
CA TRP A 100 -8.23 4.27 -9.66
C TRP A 100 -8.18 3.46 -10.96
N LYS A 101 -9.15 2.58 -11.21
CA LYS A 101 -9.17 1.74 -12.42
C LYS A 101 -9.70 2.48 -13.65
N GLN A 102 -10.65 3.40 -13.45
CA GLN A 102 -11.35 4.10 -14.53
C GLN A 102 -10.66 5.38 -14.98
N LYS A 103 -10.02 6.12 -14.07
CA LYS A 103 -9.24 7.26 -14.49
C LYS A 103 -7.90 6.74 -15.02
N ASN A 104 -7.64 6.93 -16.31
CA ASN A 104 -6.31 6.98 -16.93
C ASN A 104 -5.47 8.11 -16.29
N LEU A 105 -5.35 8.12 -14.97
CA LEU A 105 -4.50 9.05 -14.24
C LEU A 105 -3.07 8.65 -14.56
N ASP A 106 -2.30 9.62 -15.00
CA ASP A 106 -0.88 9.49 -15.23
C ASP A 106 -0.20 9.30 -13.85
N TRP A 107 -0.23 8.06 -13.37
CA TRP A 107 0.27 7.69 -12.05
C TRP A 107 1.75 8.03 -11.88
N GLY A 108 2.49 8.09 -13.00
CA GLY A 108 3.86 8.55 -13.02
C GLY A 108 3.99 10.01 -12.58
N ASN A 109 3.05 10.87 -12.98
CA ASN A 109 3.00 12.26 -12.51
C ASN A 109 2.50 12.40 -11.07
N ILE A 110 1.46 11.66 -10.66
CA ILE A 110 0.83 11.85 -9.34
C ILE A 110 1.70 11.28 -8.21
N LEU A 111 2.37 10.16 -8.47
CA LEU A 111 3.13 9.42 -7.47
C LEU A 111 4.65 9.45 -7.73
N GLY A 112 5.09 10.04 -8.85
CA GLY A 112 6.50 10.20 -9.24
C GLY A 112 7.18 8.88 -9.62
N ILE A 113 6.59 8.09 -10.54
CA ILE A 113 7.06 6.72 -10.82
C ILE A 113 6.99 6.38 -12.33
N GLU A 114 8.12 6.05 -12.97
CA GLU A 114 8.14 5.36 -14.26
C GLU A 114 7.66 3.91 -14.09
N TRP A 115 6.69 3.47 -14.90
CA TRP A 115 6.23 2.09 -14.91
C TRP A 115 7.26 1.22 -15.66
N ILE A 116 7.67 0.10 -15.05
CA ILE A 116 8.45 -0.94 -15.74
C ILE A 116 7.49 -2.12 -15.95
N ASP A 117 7.29 -2.49 -17.22
CA ASP A 117 6.53 -3.66 -17.70
C ASP A 117 7.02 -4.99 -17.09
#